data_AF-A0A2V5Q1Q7-F1
#
_entry.id   AF-A0A2V5Q1Q7-F1
#
_cell.length_a   1.000
_cell.length_b   1.000
_cell.length_c   1.000
_cell.angle_alpha   90.00
_cell.angle_beta   90.00
_cell.angle_gamma   90.00
#
_symmetry.space_group_name_H-M   'P 1'
#
loop_
_entity.id
_entity.type
_entity.pdbx_description
1 polymer ?
#
loop_
_entity_poly.entity_id
_entity_poly.type
_entity_poly.pdbx_seq_one_letter_code
_entity_poly.pdbx_strand_id
1 'polypeptide(L)'
;MPFDAFISYCSEDKKVADAVCGTLEGSKIRCWIAPRDVLPGRTWGSAIVDAIGDSAVMVVIFSRHSNASPQVMREIERAVNKGVSIIPFRVEDVAPSKDLEYFISSCHWLDAMDPPLEQRIGELREAILGLQRRGSGPSDQSRPEKKSRGVPALWIGLALAAILALAAGWWFLRPKVSGPTVQLERPAPDSSLVGPLLLSWTTKDLAPENLSFEVSLTPPDKPAILQRTARNSIVPHGIEGKIRWKVRPVWQSPGQPERFGDWNKEQTFTYYPSALNRIVATRTIHVGTAEPDGFFIRQEGAELTGYEI
;
A
#
# COMPACT_ATOMS: atom_id res chain seq x y z
N MET A 1 16.14 20.89 1.30
CA MET A 1 15.78 20.85 2.74
C MET A 1 14.41 20.22 2.81
N PRO A 2 14.19 19.22 3.68
CA PRO A 2 12.91 18.51 3.75
C PRO A 2 11.79 19.46 4.17
N PHE A 3 10.57 19.29 3.69
CA PHE A 3 9.42 20.06 4.17
C PHE A 3 8.77 19.34 5.37
N ASP A 4 8.06 20.08 6.21
CA ASP A 4 7.39 19.48 7.35
C ASP A 4 6.03 18.90 6.91
N ALA A 5 5.32 19.58 6.00
CA ALA A 5 4.05 19.13 5.44
C ALA A 5 3.93 19.42 3.93
N PHE A 6 3.47 18.45 3.15
CA PHE A 6 2.99 18.63 1.78
C PHE A 6 1.48 18.86 1.79
N ILE A 7 0.97 19.89 1.11
CA ILE A 7 -0.47 20.17 1.02
C ILE A 7 -0.99 19.78 -0.37
N SER A 8 -1.77 18.69 -0.43
CA SER A 8 -2.46 18.23 -1.63
C SER A 8 -3.90 18.77 -1.64
N TYR A 9 -4.30 19.44 -2.72
CA TYR A 9 -5.62 20.06 -2.86
C TYR A 9 -6.01 20.18 -4.34
N CYS A 10 -7.31 20.29 -4.63
CA CYS A 10 -7.81 20.67 -5.95
C CYS A 10 -7.84 22.20 -6.09
N SER A 11 -7.64 22.75 -7.31
CA SER A 11 -7.57 24.20 -7.54
C SER A 11 -8.75 24.99 -6.98
N GLU A 12 -9.94 24.38 -6.96
CA GLU A 12 -11.19 24.93 -6.46
C GLU A 12 -11.18 25.12 -4.93
N ASP A 13 -10.37 24.34 -4.22
CA ASP A 13 -10.23 24.38 -2.76
C ASP A 13 -9.09 25.30 -2.30
N LYS A 14 -8.51 26.10 -3.22
CA LYS A 14 -7.33 26.93 -2.96
C LYS A 14 -7.46 27.83 -1.73
N LYS A 15 -8.65 28.41 -1.50
CA LYS A 15 -8.88 29.29 -0.35
C LYS A 15 -8.64 28.57 0.98
N VAL A 16 -9.10 27.32 1.09
CA VAL A 16 -8.93 26.52 2.31
C VAL A 16 -7.47 26.05 2.42
N ALA A 17 -6.87 25.62 1.30
CA ALA A 17 -5.47 25.23 1.26
C ALA A 17 -4.52 26.37 1.69
N ASP A 18 -4.78 27.60 1.25
CA ASP A 18 -4.01 28.78 1.63
C ASP A 18 -4.17 29.12 3.13
N ALA A 19 -5.39 29.00 3.68
CA ALA A 19 -5.65 29.21 5.10
C ALA A 19 -4.93 28.18 5.98
N VAL A 20 -4.97 26.91 5.58
CA VAL A 20 -4.21 25.81 6.22
C VAL A 20 -2.72 26.11 6.16
N CYS A 21 -2.19 26.43 4.97
CA CYS A 21 -0.78 26.74 4.76
C CYS A 21 -0.31 27.91 5.64
N GLY A 22 -1.02 29.04 5.63
CA GLY A 22 -0.65 30.21 6.41
C GLY A 22 -0.66 29.97 7.91
N THR A 23 -1.62 29.20 8.42
CA THR A 23 -1.72 28.89 9.86
C THR A 23 -0.62 27.93 10.33
N LEU A 24 -0.29 26.93 9.51
CA LEU A 24 0.82 26.00 9.78
C LEU A 24 2.18 26.72 9.73
N GLU A 25 2.40 27.57 8.72
CA GLU A 25 3.63 28.36 8.58
C GLU A 25 3.79 29.40 9.70
N GLY A 26 2.69 30.04 10.14
CA GLY A 26 2.67 30.91 11.32
C GLY A 26 3.08 30.18 12.61
N SER A 27 2.97 28.85 12.63
CA SER A 27 3.40 27.98 13.73
C SER A 27 4.78 27.33 13.50
N LYS A 28 5.57 27.85 12.54
CA LYS A 28 6.90 27.35 12.14
C LYS A 28 6.93 25.94 11.52
N ILE A 29 5.80 25.46 10.99
CA ILE A 29 5.74 24.23 10.19
C ILE A 29 5.95 24.62 8.72
N ARG A 30 7.01 24.12 8.09
CA ARG A 30 7.34 24.45 6.69
C ARG A 30 6.45 23.66 5.74
N CYS A 31 5.60 24.35 4.99
CA CYS A 31 4.70 23.74 4.04
C CYS A 31 5.25 23.77 2.62
N TRP A 32 4.94 22.73 1.84
CA TRP A 32 5.05 22.74 0.39
C TRP A 32 3.64 22.77 -0.22
N ILE A 33 3.38 23.73 -1.11
CA ILE A 33 2.10 23.89 -1.80
C ILE A 33 2.30 24.33 -3.26
N ALA A 34 1.69 23.61 -4.20
CA ALA A 34 1.66 24.01 -5.60
C ALA A 34 0.65 25.16 -5.81
N PRO A 35 0.88 26.11 -6.75
CA PRO A 35 2.05 26.25 -7.61
C PRO A 35 3.24 27.01 -6.98
N ARG A 36 3.07 27.58 -5.77
CA ARG A 36 4.03 28.49 -5.12
C ARG A 36 5.45 27.91 -5.06
N ASP A 37 5.55 26.63 -4.72
CA ASP A 37 6.81 25.96 -4.42
C ASP A 37 7.35 25.10 -5.58
N VAL A 38 6.76 25.23 -6.78
CA VAL A 38 7.29 24.63 -8.02
C VAL A 38 8.32 25.57 -8.65
N LEU A 39 9.60 25.23 -8.57
CA LEU A 39 10.68 26.06 -9.12
C LEU A 39 10.58 26.19 -10.66
N PRO A 40 10.74 27.40 -11.23
CA PRO A 40 10.82 27.60 -12.67
C PRO A 40 11.95 26.74 -13.29
N GLY A 41 11.64 26.03 -14.38
CA GLY A 41 12.62 25.21 -15.11
C GLY A 41 12.70 23.73 -14.69
N ARG A 42 11.94 23.27 -13.68
CA ARG A 42 11.75 21.84 -13.39
C ARG A 42 10.48 21.30 -14.06
N THR A 43 10.48 20.01 -14.42
CA THR A 43 9.25 19.36 -14.88
C THR A 43 8.26 19.24 -13.70
N TRP A 44 7.04 19.71 -13.89
CA TRP A 44 6.00 19.80 -12.85
C TRP A 44 5.83 18.50 -12.04
N GLY A 45 5.84 17.35 -12.73
CA GLY A 45 5.70 16.04 -12.09
C GLY A 45 6.88 15.61 -11.22
N SER A 46 8.12 15.94 -11.58
CA SER A 46 9.30 15.57 -10.78
C SER A 46 9.36 16.37 -9.48
N ALA A 47 9.09 17.67 -9.55
CA ALA A 47 9.05 18.54 -8.38
C ALA A 47 8.02 18.09 -7.34
N ILE A 48 6.82 17.65 -7.78
CA ILE A 48 5.78 17.12 -6.90
C ILE A 48 6.23 15.80 -6.25
N VAL A 49 6.77 14.86 -7.03
CA VAL A 49 7.20 13.56 -6.51
C VAL A 49 8.33 13.71 -5.49
N ASP A 50 9.28 14.59 -5.75
CA ASP A 50 10.38 14.90 -4.84
C ASP A 50 9.84 15.55 -3.56
N ALA A 51 9.00 16.58 -3.68
CA ALA A 51 8.40 17.27 -2.54
C ALA A 51 7.56 16.36 -1.64
N ILE A 52 6.80 15.41 -2.21
CA ILE A 52 6.08 14.39 -1.43
C ILE A 52 7.06 13.56 -0.60
N GLY A 53 8.16 13.09 -1.21
CA GLY A 53 9.14 12.25 -0.52
C GLY A 53 9.96 12.99 0.53
N ASP A 54 10.17 14.27 0.32
CA ASP A 54 10.91 15.14 1.23
C ASP A 54 10.04 15.69 2.37
N SER A 55 8.75 15.35 2.42
CA SER A 55 7.81 15.80 3.44
C SER A 55 7.58 14.76 4.53
N ALA A 56 7.52 15.19 5.79
CA ALA A 56 7.23 14.27 6.90
C ALA A 56 5.76 13.79 6.91
N VAL A 57 4.84 14.65 6.46
CA VAL A 57 3.41 14.37 6.37
C VAL A 57 2.83 14.97 5.10
N MET A 58 1.78 14.35 4.57
CA MET A 58 0.93 14.89 3.52
C MET A 58 -0.44 15.23 4.12
N VAL A 59 -0.86 16.48 3.96
CA VAL A 59 -2.22 16.95 4.28
C VAL A 59 -3.03 16.96 3.00
N VAL A 60 -4.16 16.26 2.98
CA VAL A 60 -5.08 16.23 1.84
C VAL A 60 -6.30 17.07 2.18
N ILE A 61 -6.51 18.17 1.47
CA ILE A 61 -7.76 18.94 1.58
C ILE A 61 -8.85 18.15 0.86
N PHE A 62 -9.68 17.45 1.62
CA PHE A 62 -10.68 16.53 1.09
C PHE A 62 -12.03 17.22 0.91
N SER A 63 -12.42 17.36 -0.36
CA SER A 63 -13.66 17.95 -0.86
C SER A 63 -14.20 17.10 -2.02
N ARG A 64 -15.36 17.45 -2.57
CA ARG A 64 -15.87 16.83 -3.82
C ARG A 64 -14.94 17.02 -5.01
N HIS A 65 -14.21 18.15 -5.06
CA HIS A 65 -13.28 18.49 -6.14
C HIS A 65 -12.02 17.63 -6.06
N SER A 66 -11.40 17.54 -4.87
CA SER A 66 -10.28 16.62 -4.63
C SER A 66 -10.68 15.16 -4.84
N ASN A 67 -11.93 14.81 -4.50
CA ASN A 67 -12.44 13.45 -4.65
C ASN A 67 -12.58 12.98 -6.11
N ALA A 68 -12.72 13.93 -7.04
CA ALA A 68 -12.80 13.69 -8.48
C ALA A 68 -11.48 13.95 -9.21
N SER A 69 -10.41 14.40 -8.51
CA SER A 69 -9.16 14.84 -9.12
C SER A 69 -8.19 13.67 -9.35
N PRO A 70 -7.86 13.32 -10.61
CA PRO A 70 -6.86 12.29 -10.89
C PRO A 70 -5.45 12.67 -10.40
N GLN A 71 -5.17 13.97 -10.28
CA GLN A 71 -3.88 14.48 -9.80
C GLN A 71 -3.74 14.26 -8.28
N VAL A 72 -4.75 14.64 -7.49
CA VAL A 72 -4.77 14.39 -6.04
C VAL A 72 -4.68 12.89 -5.78
N MET A 73 -5.33 12.06 -6.60
CA MET A 73 -5.23 10.61 -6.48
C MET A 73 -3.79 10.10 -6.68
N ARG A 74 -3.11 10.56 -7.74
CA ARG A 74 -1.70 10.17 -7.99
C ARG A 74 -0.76 10.64 -6.88
N GLU A 75 -1.01 11.80 -6.29
CA GLU A 75 -0.22 12.32 -5.18
C GLU A 75 -0.40 11.47 -3.91
N ILE A 76 -1.64 11.11 -3.58
CA ILE A 76 -1.95 10.19 -2.48
C ILE A 76 -1.31 8.82 -2.70
N GLU A 77 -1.44 8.25 -3.89
CA GLU A 77 -0.81 6.98 -4.24
C GLU A 77 0.72 7.07 -4.06
N ARG A 78 1.33 8.19 -4.47
CA ARG A 78 2.78 8.41 -4.32
C ARG A 78 3.19 8.55 -2.86
N ALA A 79 2.43 9.27 -2.04
CA ALA A 79 2.69 9.42 -0.61
C ALA A 79 2.61 8.07 0.11
N VAL A 80 1.60 7.26 -0.19
CA VAL A 80 1.48 5.88 0.34
C VAL A 80 2.68 5.03 -0.08
N ASN A 81 3.07 5.06 -1.36
CA ASN A 81 4.23 4.31 -1.85
C ASN A 81 5.55 4.73 -1.19
N LYS A 82 5.68 5.99 -0.77
CA LYS A 82 6.86 6.53 -0.07
C LYS A 82 6.78 6.38 1.45
N GLY A 83 5.69 5.83 1.99
CA GLY A 83 5.47 5.70 3.44
C GLY A 83 5.27 7.05 4.15
N VAL A 84 4.87 8.09 3.41
CA VAL A 84 4.58 9.41 3.96
C VAL A 84 3.23 9.34 4.68
N SER A 85 3.17 9.82 5.92
CA SER A 85 1.93 9.83 6.69
C SER A 85 0.90 10.74 6.03
N ILE A 86 -0.35 10.30 5.89
CA ILE A 86 -1.42 11.05 5.23
C ILE A 86 -2.45 11.49 6.28
N ILE A 87 -2.79 12.77 6.29
CA ILE A 87 -3.86 13.33 7.09
C ILE A 87 -4.94 13.90 6.14
N PRO A 88 -6.08 13.21 5.98
CA PRO A 88 -7.24 13.77 5.31
C PRO A 88 -7.85 14.88 6.17
N PHE A 89 -7.88 16.10 5.66
CA PHE A 89 -8.53 17.27 6.25
C PHE A 89 -9.86 17.49 5.52
N ARG A 90 -10.95 17.00 6.12
CA ARG A 90 -12.28 16.97 5.49
C ARG A 90 -12.96 18.32 5.59
N VAL A 91 -13.18 18.98 4.46
CA VAL A 91 -13.83 20.30 4.37
C VAL A 91 -15.23 20.23 3.76
N GLU A 92 -15.61 19.06 3.24
CA GLU A 92 -16.95 18.80 2.74
C GLU A 92 -17.43 17.38 3.13
N ASP A 93 -18.72 17.24 3.48
CA ASP A 93 -19.36 15.96 3.83
C ASP A 93 -19.75 15.21 2.55
N VAL A 94 -18.73 14.68 1.89
CA VAL A 94 -18.84 13.79 0.74
C VAL A 94 -18.18 12.46 1.06
N ALA A 95 -18.75 11.37 0.55
CA ALA A 95 -18.12 10.06 0.64
C ALA A 95 -16.92 9.99 -0.34
N PRO A 96 -15.77 9.42 0.07
CA PRO A 96 -14.69 9.08 -0.85
C PRO A 96 -15.21 8.28 -2.04
N SER A 97 -14.68 8.57 -3.23
CA SER A 97 -14.84 7.70 -4.38
C SER A 97 -14.17 6.36 -4.08
N LYS A 98 -14.62 5.27 -4.73
CA LYS A 98 -14.06 3.93 -4.49
C LYS A 98 -12.53 3.88 -4.61
N ASP A 99 -11.98 4.70 -5.52
CA ASP A 99 -10.54 4.79 -5.76
C ASP A 99 -9.81 5.48 -4.60
N LEU A 100 -10.37 6.56 -4.05
CA LEU A 100 -9.81 7.29 -2.90
C LEU A 100 -10.07 6.59 -1.57
N GLU A 101 -11.28 6.02 -1.39
CA GLU A 101 -11.70 5.27 -0.20
C GLU A 101 -10.64 4.25 0.19
N TYR A 102 -10.07 3.56 -0.80
CA TYR A 102 -8.99 2.61 -0.59
C TYR A 102 -7.77 3.19 0.15
N PHE A 103 -7.38 4.44 -0.14
CA PHE A 103 -6.17 5.06 0.42
C PHE A 103 -6.44 5.84 1.72
N ILE A 104 -7.61 6.48 1.85
CA ILE A 104 -7.89 7.36 2.99
C ILE A 104 -8.83 6.75 4.05
N SER A 105 -9.47 5.61 3.79
CA SER A 105 -10.36 4.93 4.78
C SER A 105 -9.63 4.40 6.01
N SER A 106 -8.34 4.06 5.88
CA SER A 106 -7.51 3.56 6.97
C SER A 106 -6.75 4.66 7.72
N CYS A 107 -6.81 5.91 7.23
CA CYS A 107 -6.19 7.06 7.88
C CYS A 107 -7.14 7.62 8.96
N HIS A 108 -6.60 8.19 10.04
CA HIS A 108 -7.41 8.96 10.97
C HIS A 108 -7.80 10.29 10.32
N TRP A 109 -9.10 10.50 10.11
CA TRP A 109 -9.62 11.72 9.51
C TRP A 109 -9.59 12.87 10.51
N LEU A 110 -9.21 14.05 10.05
CA LEU A 110 -9.46 15.28 10.79
C LEU A 110 -10.65 15.97 10.13
N ASP A 111 -11.78 15.92 10.82
CA ASP A 111 -13.02 16.51 10.36
C ASP A 111 -13.01 18.02 10.63
N ALA A 112 -13.06 18.82 9.57
CA ALA A 112 -13.10 20.27 9.64
C ALA A 112 -14.45 20.87 9.20
N MET A 113 -15.50 20.04 9.19
CA MET A 113 -16.86 20.44 8.78
C MET A 113 -17.53 21.40 9.77
N ASP A 114 -17.15 21.32 11.04
CA ASP A 114 -17.72 22.14 12.11
C ASP A 114 -16.93 23.44 12.28
N PRO A 115 -17.58 24.62 12.19
CA PRO A 115 -16.95 25.90 12.48
C PRO A 115 -16.47 26.00 13.95
N PRO A 116 -15.44 26.82 14.24
CA PRO A 116 -14.67 27.64 13.31
C PRO A 116 -13.48 26.89 12.67
N LEU A 117 -13.21 27.17 11.40
CA LEU A 117 -12.16 26.53 10.61
C LEU A 117 -10.77 26.67 11.27
N GLU A 118 -10.50 27.81 11.89
CA GLU A 118 -9.25 28.13 12.58
C GLU A 118 -8.95 27.15 13.72
N GLN A 119 -10.00 26.70 14.44
CA GLN A 119 -9.84 25.71 15.51
C GLN A 119 -9.43 24.34 14.93
N ARG A 120 -10.05 23.94 13.82
CA ARG A 120 -9.76 22.67 13.13
C ARG A 120 -8.37 22.65 12.52
N ILE A 121 -7.90 23.79 12.00
CA ILE A 121 -6.51 23.93 11.57
C ILE A 121 -5.54 23.86 12.78
N GLY A 122 -5.95 24.35 13.95
CA GLY A 122 -5.21 24.17 15.20
C GLY A 122 -5.06 22.70 15.62
N GLU A 123 -6.13 21.90 15.47
CA GLU A 123 -6.08 20.45 15.71
C GLU A 123 -5.14 19.74 14.72
N LEU A 124 -5.16 20.17 13.45
CA LEU A 124 -4.24 19.68 12.42
C LEU A 124 -2.78 19.96 12.79
N ARG A 125 -2.49 21.17 13.26
CA ARG A 125 -1.16 21.55 13.76
C ARG A 125 -0.68 20.60 14.85
N GLU A 126 -1.50 20.35 15.87
CA GLU A 126 -1.11 19.46 16.98
C GLU A 126 -0.87 18.02 16.52
N ALA A 127 -1.66 17.53 15.58
CA ALA A 127 -1.45 16.20 14.98
C ALA A 127 -0.08 16.10 14.28
N ILE A 128 0.28 17.11 13.48
CA ILE A 128 1.57 17.16 12.78
C ILE A 128 2.74 17.22 13.76
N LEU A 129 2.66 18.08 14.79
CA LEU A 129 3.71 18.17 15.82
C LEU A 129 3.85 16.87 16.62
N GLY A 130 2.75 16.17 16.89
CA GLY A 130 2.75 14.87 17.55
C GLY A 130 3.49 13.79 16.76
N LEU A 131 3.32 13.77 15.43
CA LEU A 131 4.03 12.84 14.54
C LEU A 131 5.54 13.12 14.53
N GLN A 132 5.94 14.39 14.47
CA GLN A 132 7.36 14.78 14.50
C GLN A 132 8.07 14.40 15.80
N ARG A 133 7.37 14.49 16.94
CA ARG A 133 7.92 14.08 18.26
C ARG A 133 8.15 12.58 18.36
N ARG A 134 7.28 11.74 17.76
CA ARG A 134 7.42 10.28 17.76
C ARG A 134 8.56 9.78 16.89
N GLY A 135 8.90 10.51 15.82
CA GLY A 135 10.05 10.20 14.97
C GLY A 135 11.42 10.57 15.56
N SER A 136 11.45 11.27 16.71
CA SER A 136 12.67 11.91 17.26
C SER A 136 13.18 11.31 18.59
N GLY A 137 12.63 10.20 19.08
CA GLY A 137 13.01 9.61 20.38
C GLY A 137 14.01 8.44 20.26
N PRO A 138 15.06 8.35 21.11
CA PRO A 138 15.95 7.20 21.14
C PRO A 138 15.24 6.00 21.76
N SER A 139 15.34 4.85 21.09
CA SER A 139 14.87 3.55 21.57
C SER A 139 15.73 3.07 22.74
N ASP A 140 15.21 3.13 23.96
CA ASP A 140 15.79 2.44 25.12
C ASP A 140 14.72 1.60 25.83
N GLN A 141 14.86 0.28 25.72
CA GLN A 141 14.08 -0.69 26.47
C GLN A 141 14.87 -1.12 27.70
N SER A 142 14.58 -0.52 28.85
CA SER A 142 14.94 -1.09 30.16
C SER A 142 13.65 -1.47 30.89
N ARG A 143 13.39 -2.79 30.95
CA ARG A 143 12.30 -3.42 31.71
C ARG A 143 12.80 -3.68 33.13
N PRO A 144 12.10 -3.27 34.21
CA PRO A 144 12.59 -3.51 35.56
C PRO A 144 12.31 -4.95 36.00
N GLU A 145 13.35 -5.61 36.54
CA GLU A 145 13.26 -6.88 37.27
C GLU A 145 12.51 -6.70 38.59
N LYS A 146 11.58 -7.61 38.89
CA LYS A 146 10.84 -7.65 40.16
C LYS A 146 11.36 -8.82 41.01
N LYS A 147 12.04 -8.50 42.12
CA LYS A 147 12.48 -9.46 43.17
C LYS A 147 11.28 -10.19 43.79
N SER A 148 11.33 -11.52 43.85
CA SER A 148 10.40 -12.35 44.63
C SER A 148 10.97 -12.68 46.01
N ARG A 149 10.11 -12.62 47.04
CA ARG A 149 10.34 -13.18 48.39
C ARG A 149 9.52 -14.45 48.51
N GLY A 150 10.13 -15.50 49.07
CA GLY A 150 9.60 -16.87 49.11
C GLY A 150 8.47 -17.12 50.10
N VAL A 151 7.64 -18.12 49.78
CA VAL A 151 6.57 -18.71 50.60
C VAL A 151 6.65 -20.25 50.44
N PRO A 152 6.44 -21.07 51.49
CA PRO A 152 7.00 -22.42 51.56
C PRO A 152 6.23 -23.52 50.80
N ALA A 153 6.96 -24.60 50.52
CA ALA A 153 6.78 -25.55 49.41
C ALA A 153 5.66 -26.60 49.53
N LEU A 154 4.76 -26.56 50.52
CA LEU A 154 3.81 -27.67 50.73
C LEU A 154 2.42 -27.51 50.09
N TRP A 155 2.06 -26.32 49.61
CA TRP A 155 0.78 -26.09 48.90
C TRP A 155 0.91 -26.07 47.37
N ILE A 156 2.13 -26.20 46.84
CA ILE A 156 2.41 -26.09 45.40
C ILE A 156 1.96 -27.36 44.67
N GLY A 157 2.15 -28.56 45.21
CA GLY A 157 1.94 -29.81 44.47
C GLY A 157 0.49 -30.06 44.02
N LEU A 158 -0.49 -29.78 44.87
CA LEU A 158 -1.91 -30.06 44.58
C LEU A 158 -2.54 -28.98 43.68
N ALA A 159 -2.11 -27.72 43.84
CA ALA A 159 -2.47 -26.65 42.93
C ALA A 159 -1.81 -26.82 41.56
N LEU A 160 -0.55 -27.28 41.48
CA LEU A 160 0.14 -27.51 40.21
C LEU A 160 -0.50 -28.64 39.41
N ALA A 161 -0.94 -29.73 40.05
CA ALA A 161 -1.59 -30.85 39.35
C ALA A 161 -2.97 -30.45 38.81
N ALA A 162 -3.77 -29.69 39.57
CA ALA A 162 -5.04 -29.15 39.10
C ALA A 162 -4.85 -28.10 38.00
N ILE A 163 -3.85 -27.22 38.12
CA ILE A 163 -3.50 -26.24 37.09
C ILE A 163 -2.94 -26.93 35.85
N LEU A 164 -2.15 -28.00 35.97
CA LEU A 164 -1.64 -28.78 34.83
C LEU A 164 -2.75 -29.58 34.15
N ALA A 165 -3.70 -30.15 34.90
CA ALA A 165 -4.86 -30.84 34.34
C ALA A 165 -5.83 -29.85 33.66
N LEU A 166 -6.05 -28.68 34.28
CA LEU A 166 -6.83 -27.60 33.68
C LEU A 166 -6.11 -26.95 32.50
N ALA A 167 -4.78 -26.81 32.53
CA ALA A 167 -3.98 -26.29 31.42
C ALA A 167 -3.85 -27.30 30.28
N ALA A 168 -3.73 -28.60 30.57
CA ALA A 168 -3.73 -29.67 29.57
C ALA A 168 -5.12 -29.84 28.96
N GLY A 169 -6.18 -29.77 29.77
CA GLY A 169 -7.57 -29.72 29.31
C GLY A 169 -7.81 -28.48 28.44
N TRP A 170 -7.38 -27.29 28.88
CA TRP A 170 -7.47 -26.06 28.09
C TRP A 170 -6.65 -26.15 26.80
N TRP A 171 -5.47 -26.79 26.82
CA TRP A 171 -4.61 -26.99 25.65
C TRP A 171 -5.24 -27.95 24.63
N PHE A 172 -5.90 -29.02 25.09
CA PHE A 172 -6.61 -29.98 24.25
C PHE A 172 -7.95 -29.45 23.73
N LEU A 173 -8.62 -28.58 24.50
CA LEU A 173 -9.86 -27.90 24.10
C LEU A 173 -9.62 -26.60 23.33
N ARG A 174 -8.36 -26.22 23.03
CA ARG A 174 -8.13 -25.12 22.08
C ARG A 174 -8.68 -25.57 20.73
N PRO A 175 -9.67 -24.86 20.16
CA PRO A 175 -10.03 -25.11 18.77
C PRO A 175 -8.74 -24.94 17.96
N LYS A 176 -8.33 -25.98 17.22
CA LYS A 176 -7.40 -25.81 16.11
C LYS A 176 -8.07 -24.76 15.24
N VAL A 177 -7.56 -23.53 15.30
CA VAL A 177 -7.99 -22.47 14.40
C VAL A 177 -7.50 -22.90 13.04
N SER A 178 -8.32 -23.68 12.35
CA SER A 178 -8.15 -24.00 10.95
C SER A 178 -8.13 -22.66 10.23
N GLY A 179 -6.95 -22.25 9.74
CA GLY A 179 -6.83 -21.03 8.96
C GLY A 179 -7.70 -21.10 7.69
N PRO A 180 -7.92 -19.97 7.01
CA PRO A 180 -8.65 -19.95 5.76
C PRO A 180 -7.96 -20.85 4.71
N THR A 181 -8.71 -21.77 4.12
CA THR A 181 -8.22 -22.63 3.03
C THR A 181 -8.32 -21.87 1.71
N VAL A 182 -7.19 -21.68 1.05
CA VAL A 182 -7.13 -20.98 -0.25
C VAL A 182 -7.24 -21.99 -1.38
N GLN A 183 -8.32 -21.93 -2.16
CA GLN A 183 -8.43 -22.60 -3.45
C GLN A 183 -8.33 -21.56 -4.56
N LEU A 184 -7.32 -21.70 -5.43
CA LEU A 184 -7.09 -20.80 -6.56
C LEU A 184 -7.75 -21.34 -7.80
N GLU A 185 -8.61 -20.55 -8.42
CA GLU A 185 -9.22 -20.90 -9.71
C GLU A 185 -8.42 -20.36 -10.90
N ARG A 186 -7.58 -19.34 -10.70
CA ARG A 186 -6.77 -18.68 -11.73
C ARG A 186 -5.46 -18.11 -11.15
N PRO A 187 -4.42 -17.89 -11.98
CA PRO A 187 -4.29 -18.36 -13.37
C PRO A 187 -4.17 -19.88 -13.45
N ALA A 188 -4.65 -20.47 -14.55
CA ALA A 188 -4.44 -21.89 -14.78
C ALA A 188 -2.93 -22.19 -14.94
N PRO A 189 -2.47 -23.40 -14.56
CA PRO A 189 -1.09 -23.80 -14.79
C PRO A 189 -0.69 -23.59 -16.26
N ASP A 190 0.50 -23.04 -16.47
CA ASP A 190 1.12 -22.78 -17.78
C ASP A 190 0.35 -21.80 -18.69
N SER A 191 -0.58 -21.02 -18.13
CA SER A 191 -1.31 -20.00 -18.89
C SER A 191 -0.45 -18.75 -19.18
N SER A 192 -0.84 -18.00 -20.21
CA SER A 192 -0.26 -16.70 -20.54
C SER A 192 -1.12 -15.57 -20.00
N LEU A 193 -0.50 -14.63 -19.29
CA LEU A 193 -1.16 -13.51 -18.63
C LEU A 193 -0.68 -12.19 -19.19
N VAL A 194 -1.62 -11.27 -19.40
CA VAL A 194 -1.38 -9.87 -19.74
C VAL A 194 -2.04 -9.02 -18.67
N GLY A 195 -1.27 -8.17 -18.01
CA GLY A 195 -1.77 -7.36 -16.88
C GLY A 195 -1.90 -8.15 -15.58
N PRO A 196 -2.71 -7.70 -14.60
CA PRO A 196 -2.66 -8.20 -13.23
C PRO A 196 -2.93 -9.70 -13.11
N LEU A 197 -2.14 -10.37 -12.25
CA LEU A 197 -2.45 -11.68 -11.72
C LEU A 197 -3.66 -11.57 -10.80
N LEU A 198 -4.81 -12.08 -11.22
CA LEU A 198 -6.02 -12.12 -10.40
C LEU A 198 -5.99 -13.32 -9.45
N LEU A 199 -6.31 -13.08 -8.18
CA LEU A 199 -6.36 -14.07 -7.11
C LEU A 199 -7.82 -14.23 -6.66
N SER A 200 -8.35 -15.45 -6.69
CA SER A 200 -9.63 -15.78 -6.04
C SER A 200 -9.39 -16.60 -4.78
N TRP A 201 -10.23 -16.41 -3.77
CA TRP A 201 -10.15 -17.15 -2.52
C TRP A 201 -11.52 -17.24 -1.84
N THR A 202 -11.65 -18.25 -0.99
CA THR A 202 -12.83 -18.50 -0.16
C THR A 202 -12.38 -18.51 1.29
N THR A 203 -12.99 -17.68 2.14
CA THR A 203 -12.70 -17.71 3.59
C THR A 203 -13.86 -18.39 4.31
N LYS A 204 -13.52 -19.14 5.35
CA LYS A 204 -14.46 -19.59 6.36
C LYS A 204 -14.02 -18.91 7.64
N ASP A 205 -14.91 -18.16 8.28
CA ASP A 205 -14.72 -17.59 9.62
C ASP A 205 -13.68 -16.45 9.76
N LEU A 206 -13.24 -15.82 8.66
CA LEU A 206 -12.37 -14.63 8.69
C LEU A 206 -12.92 -13.52 7.79
N ALA A 207 -13.10 -12.33 8.37
CA ALA A 207 -13.54 -11.15 7.65
C ALA A 207 -12.50 -10.76 6.56
N PRO A 208 -12.91 -10.49 5.31
CA PRO A 208 -12.00 -10.28 4.19
C PRO A 208 -10.95 -9.19 4.43
N GLU A 209 -11.27 -8.15 5.21
CA GLU A 209 -10.39 -7.04 5.54
C GLU A 209 -9.18 -7.43 6.40
N ASN A 210 -9.28 -8.54 7.15
CA ASN A 210 -8.20 -9.06 7.97
C ASN A 210 -7.39 -10.14 7.25
N LEU A 211 -7.70 -10.39 5.98
CA LEU A 211 -7.01 -11.34 5.14
C LEU A 211 -6.18 -10.62 4.08
N SER A 212 -4.91 -10.96 4.06
CA SER A 212 -3.98 -10.59 3.00
C SER A 212 -3.30 -11.84 2.48
N PHE A 213 -2.52 -11.69 1.42
CA PHE A 213 -1.82 -12.77 0.77
C PHE A 213 -0.40 -12.36 0.53
N GLU A 214 0.50 -13.32 0.72
CA GLU A 214 1.86 -13.21 0.27
C GLU A 214 2.04 -14.11 -0.95
N VAL A 215 2.51 -13.51 -2.04
CA VAL A 215 2.76 -14.18 -3.31
C VAL A 215 4.25 -14.16 -3.57
N SER A 216 4.80 -15.34 -3.80
CA SER A 216 6.18 -15.54 -4.23
C SER A 216 6.18 -15.66 -5.74
N LEU A 217 6.89 -14.76 -6.42
CA LEU A 217 7.09 -14.75 -7.86
C LEU A 217 8.56 -15.00 -8.15
N THR A 218 8.88 -16.10 -8.82
CA THR A 218 10.25 -16.55 -9.07
C THR A 218 10.49 -16.62 -10.58
N PRO A 219 11.14 -15.60 -11.17
CA PRO A 219 11.55 -15.65 -12.56
C PRO A 219 12.64 -16.72 -12.80
N PRO A 220 12.93 -17.06 -14.07
CA PRO A 220 14.05 -17.93 -14.40
C PRO A 220 15.35 -17.25 -13.95
N ASP A 221 16.22 -18.01 -13.29
CA ASP A 221 17.57 -17.59 -12.89
C ASP A 221 17.64 -16.32 -12.01
N LYS A 222 16.52 -15.92 -11.39
CA LYS A 222 16.43 -14.79 -10.46
C LYS A 222 15.88 -15.25 -9.10
N PRO A 223 16.24 -14.55 -8.00
CA PRO A 223 15.67 -14.85 -6.70
C PRO A 223 14.15 -14.60 -6.68
N ALA A 224 13.48 -15.30 -5.78
CA ALA A 224 12.05 -15.12 -5.55
C ALA A 224 11.76 -13.71 -5.01
N ILE A 225 10.78 -13.04 -5.61
CA ILE A 225 10.26 -11.76 -5.17
C ILE A 225 8.99 -12.03 -4.38
N LEU A 226 8.98 -11.61 -3.12
CA LEU A 226 7.80 -11.67 -2.27
C LEU A 226 7.02 -10.37 -2.41
N GLN A 227 5.74 -10.49 -2.76
CA GLN A 227 4.81 -9.39 -2.85
C GLN A 227 3.61 -9.66 -1.96
N ARG A 228 3.15 -8.63 -1.26
CA ARG A 228 1.99 -8.73 -0.39
C ARG A 228 0.82 -7.96 -0.96
N THR A 229 -0.36 -8.55 -0.91
CA THR A 229 -1.60 -7.92 -1.39
C THR A 229 -2.75 -8.21 -0.43
N ALA A 230 -3.54 -7.19 -0.11
CA ALA A 230 -4.87 -7.36 0.48
C ALA A 230 -5.96 -7.41 -0.62
N ARG A 231 -5.57 -7.28 -1.89
CA ARG A 231 -6.46 -7.24 -3.05
C ARG A 231 -6.54 -8.61 -3.72
N ASN A 232 -7.60 -8.84 -4.48
CA ASN A 232 -7.77 -10.00 -5.36
C ASN A 232 -6.91 -9.94 -6.62
N SER A 233 -5.81 -9.20 -6.58
CA SER A 233 -4.89 -9.05 -7.70
C SER A 233 -3.51 -8.57 -7.28
N ILE A 234 -2.52 -8.88 -8.11
CA ILE A 234 -1.13 -8.43 -8.04
C ILE A 234 -0.67 -8.05 -9.43
N VAL A 235 0.04 -6.94 -9.57
CA VAL A 235 0.75 -6.59 -10.81
C VAL A 235 2.24 -6.89 -10.60
N PRO A 236 2.78 -7.93 -11.24
CA PRO A 236 4.22 -8.14 -11.24
C PRO A 236 4.95 -6.97 -11.90
N HIS A 237 5.94 -6.41 -11.21
CA HIS A 237 6.79 -5.32 -11.70
C HIS A 237 8.23 -5.81 -11.87
N GLY A 238 8.89 -5.39 -12.95
CA GLY A 238 10.29 -5.73 -13.21
C GLY A 238 10.56 -7.21 -13.52
N ILE A 239 9.51 -8.00 -13.75
CA ILE A 239 9.59 -9.40 -14.16
C ILE A 239 8.70 -9.64 -15.36
N GLU A 240 9.11 -10.56 -16.24
CA GLU A 240 8.39 -10.98 -17.44
C GLU A 240 8.83 -12.39 -17.85
N GLY A 241 8.06 -13.02 -18.74
CA GLY A 241 8.35 -14.37 -19.21
C GLY A 241 7.82 -15.45 -18.24
N LYS A 242 8.45 -16.63 -18.24
CA LYS A 242 7.97 -17.80 -17.50
C LYS A 242 8.26 -17.67 -16.00
N ILE A 243 7.24 -17.53 -15.17
CA ILE A 243 7.35 -17.30 -13.72
C ILE A 243 6.83 -18.51 -12.94
N ARG A 244 7.65 -19.02 -12.01
CA ARG A 244 7.17 -19.96 -10.98
C ARG A 244 6.55 -19.16 -9.84
N TRP A 245 5.43 -19.63 -9.32
CA TRP A 245 4.72 -18.89 -8.28
C TRP A 245 4.03 -19.79 -7.27
N LYS A 246 3.82 -19.21 -6.09
CA LYS A 246 3.05 -19.76 -4.99
C LYS A 246 2.48 -18.63 -4.14
N VAL A 247 1.38 -18.89 -3.45
CA VAL A 247 0.69 -17.95 -2.58
C VAL A 247 0.37 -18.60 -1.24
N ARG A 248 0.42 -17.82 -0.17
CA ARG A 248 -0.07 -18.20 1.15
C ARG A 248 -0.97 -17.10 1.73
N PRO A 249 -2.02 -17.46 2.49
CA PRO A 249 -2.81 -16.49 3.22
C PRO A 249 -2.02 -15.96 4.42
N VAL A 250 -2.22 -14.68 4.73
CA VAL A 250 -1.65 -13.99 5.89
C VAL A 250 -2.77 -13.21 6.55
N TRP A 251 -3.06 -13.50 7.81
CA TRP A 251 -4.14 -12.85 8.52
C TRP A 251 -3.72 -12.37 9.90
N GLN A 252 -4.39 -11.34 10.36
CA GLN A 252 -4.18 -10.77 11.69
C GLN A 252 -5.51 -10.72 12.43
N SER A 253 -5.54 -11.29 13.63
CA SER A 253 -6.67 -11.13 14.54
C SER A 253 -6.42 -9.91 15.44
N PRO A 254 -7.45 -9.15 15.84
CA PRO A 254 -7.29 -7.99 16.71
C PRO A 254 -6.51 -8.33 17.98
N GLY A 255 -5.44 -7.57 18.25
CA GLY A 255 -4.59 -7.76 19.42
C GLY A 255 -3.67 -8.99 19.39
N GLN A 256 -3.56 -9.70 18.26
CA GLN A 256 -2.67 -10.84 18.09
C GLN A 256 -1.60 -10.58 17.02
N PRO A 257 -0.44 -11.26 17.11
CA PRO A 257 0.55 -11.23 16.05
C PRO A 257 -0.02 -11.84 14.76
N GLU A 258 0.55 -11.40 13.65
CA GLU A 258 0.24 -11.90 12.33
C GLU A 258 0.49 -13.41 12.21
N ARG A 259 -0.41 -14.09 11.51
CA ARG A 259 -0.35 -15.52 11.26
C ARG A 259 -0.21 -15.78 9.76
N PHE A 260 0.62 -16.77 9.45
CA PHE A 260 0.88 -17.22 8.08
C PHE A 260 0.26 -18.60 7.90
N GLY A 261 -0.50 -18.78 6.83
CA GLY A 261 -0.94 -20.09 6.40
C GLY A 261 0.10 -20.79 5.55
N ASP A 262 -0.25 -22.00 5.14
CA ASP A 262 0.60 -22.81 4.27
C ASP A 262 0.64 -22.26 2.85
N TRP A 263 1.76 -22.49 2.17
CA TRP A 263 1.88 -22.23 0.75
C TRP A 263 1.00 -23.20 -0.04
N ASN A 264 0.35 -22.70 -1.09
CA ASN A 264 -0.27 -23.56 -2.08
C ASN A 264 0.80 -24.36 -2.86
N LYS A 265 0.32 -25.28 -3.70
CA LYS A 265 1.19 -25.98 -4.66
C LYS A 265 1.81 -24.98 -5.64
N GLU A 266 3.13 -25.04 -5.78
CA GLU A 266 3.85 -24.23 -6.76
C GLU A 266 3.37 -24.53 -8.18
N GLN A 267 3.16 -23.47 -8.96
CA GLN A 267 2.68 -23.51 -10.33
C GLN A 267 3.53 -22.59 -11.20
N THR A 268 3.29 -22.61 -12.51
CA THR A 268 3.99 -21.73 -13.47
C THR A 268 2.99 -21.00 -14.35
N PHE A 269 3.31 -19.78 -14.77
CA PHE A 269 2.60 -19.04 -15.83
C PHE A 269 3.59 -18.18 -16.62
N THR A 270 3.17 -17.66 -17.78
CA THR A 270 3.98 -16.71 -18.56
C THR A 270 3.39 -15.31 -18.44
N TYR A 271 4.17 -14.34 -17.97
CA TYR A 271 3.73 -12.97 -17.73
C TYR A 271 4.19 -12.01 -18.82
N TYR A 272 3.28 -11.15 -19.29
CA TYR A 272 3.57 -10.02 -20.16
C TYR A 272 3.05 -8.72 -19.53
N PRO A 273 3.90 -7.69 -19.33
CA PRO A 273 3.49 -6.41 -18.75
C PRO A 273 2.41 -5.68 -19.55
N SER A 274 2.38 -5.87 -20.86
CA SER A 274 1.37 -5.28 -21.75
C SER A 274 1.04 -6.20 -22.93
N ALA A 275 -0.07 -5.90 -23.63
CA ALA A 275 -0.43 -6.57 -24.86
C ALA A 275 0.65 -6.39 -25.94
N LEU A 276 1.31 -5.23 -25.98
CA LEU A 276 2.41 -4.97 -26.92
C LEU A 276 3.59 -5.90 -26.65
N ASN A 277 4.01 -6.05 -25.39
CA ASN A 277 5.10 -6.99 -25.03
C ASN A 277 4.76 -8.42 -25.47
N ARG A 278 3.50 -8.86 -25.25
CA ARG A 278 3.05 -10.17 -25.72
C ARG A 278 3.10 -10.28 -27.24
N ILE A 279 2.64 -9.26 -27.97
CA ILE A 279 2.62 -9.27 -29.44
C ILE A 279 4.05 -9.38 -29.98
N VAL A 280 4.98 -8.55 -29.51
CA VAL A 280 6.40 -8.58 -29.93
C VAL A 280 7.06 -9.93 -29.59
N ALA A 281 6.70 -10.53 -28.46
CA ALA A 281 7.25 -11.83 -28.03
C ALA A 281 6.65 -13.06 -28.74
N THR A 282 5.45 -12.96 -29.31
CA THR A 282 4.71 -14.12 -29.87
C THR A 282 4.38 -14.01 -31.34
N ARG A 283 4.67 -12.87 -31.98
CA ARG A 283 4.37 -12.62 -33.40
C ARG A 283 5.53 -11.96 -34.11
N THR A 284 5.60 -12.21 -35.41
CA THR A 284 6.42 -11.47 -36.35
C THR A 284 5.69 -10.21 -36.79
N ILE A 285 6.30 -9.06 -36.56
CA ILE A 285 5.81 -7.76 -37.05
C ILE A 285 6.68 -7.36 -38.23
N HIS A 286 6.07 -7.21 -39.41
CA HIS A 286 6.77 -6.69 -40.59
C HIS A 286 6.75 -5.16 -40.57
N VAL A 287 7.92 -4.54 -40.69
CA VAL A 287 8.07 -3.08 -40.73
C VAL A 287 8.13 -2.63 -42.19
N GLY A 288 7.59 -1.44 -42.45
CA GLY A 288 7.54 -0.86 -43.77
C GLY A 288 7.25 0.64 -43.71
N THR A 289 7.36 1.29 -44.85
CA THR A 289 7.09 2.72 -45.00
C THR A 289 5.79 2.91 -45.77
N ALA A 290 4.97 3.86 -45.32
CA ALA A 290 3.82 4.31 -46.09
C ALA A 290 4.29 5.36 -47.11
N GLU A 291 4.04 5.10 -48.39
CA GLU A 291 4.22 6.11 -49.43
C GLU A 291 3.09 7.16 -49.36
N PRO A 292 3.28 8.37 -49.91
CA PRO A 292 2.29 9.45 -49.90
C PRO A 292 0.92 9.03 -50.48
N ASP A 293 0.95 8.01 -51.33
CA ASP A 293 -0.15 7.45 -52.10
C ASP A 293 -0.99 6.43 -51.29
N GLY A 294 -0.57 6.13 -50.04
CA GLY A 294 -1.24 5.21 -49.12
C GLY A 294 -0.85 3.73 -49.26
N PHE A 295 0.09 3.41 -50.16
CA PHE A 295 0.64 2.05 -50.25
C PHE A 295 1.67 1.80 -49.16
N PHE A 296 1.52 0.69 -48.45
CA PHE A 296 2.49 0.24 -47.47
C PHE A 296 3.51 -0.67 -48.15
N ILE A 297 4.76 -0.22 -48.22
CA ILE A 297 5.86 -1.01 -48.77
C ILE A 297 6.57 -1.69 -47.60
N ARG A 298 6.48 -3.02 -47.54
CA ARG A 298 7.27 -3.82 -46.60
C ARG A 298 8.74 -3.64 -46.92
N GLN A 299 9.53 -3.29 -45.91
CA GLN A 299 10.96 -3.19 -46.05
C GLN A 299 11.55 -4.61 -45.95
N GLU A 300 12.25 -5.07 -46.99
CA GLU A 300 12.84 -6.42 -46.99
C GLU A 300 13.83 -6.57 -45.82
N GLY A 301 13.65 -7.64 -45.03
CA GLY A 301 14.48 -7.92 -43.85
C GLY A 301 14.10 -7.16 -42.57
N ALA A 302 13.14 -6.24 -42.61
CA ALA A 302 12.71 -5.51 -41.40
C ALA A 302 11.59 -6.28 -40.68
N GLU A 303 11.97 -7.24 -39.85
CA GLU A 303 11.07 -7.99 -38.97
C GLU A 303 11.39 -7.72 -37.51
N LEU A 304 10.37 -7.39 -36.72
CA LEU A 304 10.46 -7.33 -35.27
C LEU A 304 9.88 -8.65 -34.72
N THR A 305 10.75 -9.53 -34.26
CA THR A 305 10.42 -10.78 -33.55
C THR A 305 11.37 -10.99 -32.39
N GLY A 306 10.85 -11.16 -31.18
CA GLY A 306 11.73 -11.31 -30.01
C GLY A 306 12.56 -10.05 -29.75
N TYR A 307 13.27 -10.03 -28.62
CA TYR A 307 14.03 -8.86 -28.20
C TYR A 307 15.33 -8.71 -29.00
N GLU A 308 15.28 -7.94 -30.08
CA GLU A 308 16.39 -7.06 -30.49
C GLU A 308 15.84 -5.63 -30.50
N ILE A 309 16.31 -4.83 -29.52
CA ILE A 309 16.08 -3.37 -29.44
C ILE A 309 17.21 -2.69 -30.20
#